data_AF-A0A4P9URS2-F1
#
_entry.id   AF-A0A4P9URS2-F1
#
_cell.length_a   1.000
_cell.length_b   1.000
_cell.length_c   1.000
_cell.angle_alpha   90.00
_cell.angle_beta   90.00
_cell.angle_gamma   90.00
#
_symmetry.space_group_name_H-M   'P 1'
#
loop_
_entity.id
_entity.type
_entity.pdbx_description
1 polymer ?
#
loop_
_entity_poly.entity_id
_entity_poly.type
_entity_poly.pdbx_seq_one_letter_code
_entity_poly.pdbx_strand_id
1 'polypeptide(L)'
;MTMKKILLIFCVSTMLTACASQPTTSSNWAHAVKTAQTREDHLRLAEHYDEVAKTLEANAEEERQMLREYRARPWKQGKRIHGLKSQAAKMTRDLEVAAEDSRKMAEFHRQMAEELSEF
;
A
#
# COMPACT_ATOMS: atom_id res chain seq x y z
N MET A 1 21.90 -56.92 16.71
CA MET A 1 21.84 -56.63 15.27
C MET A 1 20.83 -55.50 15.04
N THR A 2 21.37 -54.29 14.87
CA THR A 2 20.82 -53.15 14.07
C THR A 2 19.44 -52.60 14.45
N MET A 3 19.29 -51.61 15.35
CA MET A 3 19.72 -50.19 15.24
C MET A 3 19.48 -49.53 13.86
N LYS A 4 18.40 -49.88 13.14
CA LYS A 4 18.09 -49.29 11.82
C LYS A 4 16.62 -48.92 11.59
N LYS A 5 15.84 -48.66 12.64
CA LYS A 5 14.46 -48.14 12.50
C LYS A 5 14.15 -46.94 13.40
N ILE A 6 15.17 -46.23 13.87
CA ILE A 6 15.03 -45.02 14.71
C ILE A 6 15.29 -43.74 13.89
N LEU A 7 15.42 -43.82 12.57
CA LEU A 7 15.83 -42.67 11.77
C LEU A 7 14.91 -42.51 10.56
N LEU A 8 13.70 -41.94 10.74
CA LEU A 8 12.96 -41.31 9.63
C LEU A 8 11.68 -40.54 10.00
N ILE A 9 11.46 -40.13 11.26
CA ILE A 9 10.33 -39.23 11.60
C ILE A 9 10.79 -38.20 12.64
N PHE A 10 11.82 -37.42 12.31
CA PHE A 10 12.15 -36.21 13.05
C PHE A 10 12.93 -35.26 12.12
N CYS A 11 12.21 -34.53 11.27
CA CYS A 11 12.68 -33.32 10.60
C CYS A 11 11.66 -32.87 9.55
N VAL A 12 10.54 -32.28 9.95
CA VAL A 12 9.94 -31.19 9.16
C VAL A 12 9.25 -30.22 10.10
N SER A 13 10.01 -29.17 10.42
CA SER A 13 9.54 -27.79 10.50
C SER A 13 8.49 -27.45 11.56
N THR A 14 8.97 -27.34 12.80
CA THR A 14 8.62 -26.17 13.62
C THR A 14 9.04 -24.91 12.89
N MET A 15 8.08 -24.17 12.35
CA MET A 15 8.07 -22.70 12.26
C MET A 15 6.73 -22.31 11.61
N LEU A 16 5.66 -22.31 12.40
CA LEU A 16 4.67 -21.25 12.21
C LEU A 16 5.39 -19.97 12.62
N THR A 17 6.15 -19.41 11.68
CA THR A 17 6.59 -18.02 11.79
C THR A 17 5.32 -17.23 11.96
N ALA A 18 5.17 -16.65 13.14
CA ALA A 18 4.12 -15.73 13.43
C ALA A 18 4.07 -14.71 12.28
N CYS A 19 2.93 -14.62 11.60
CA CYS A 19 2.53 -13.33 11.05
C CYS A 19 2.24 -12.42 12.26
N ALA A 20 3.26 -12.11 13.05
CA ALA A 20 3.32 -10.84 13.72
C ALA A 20 3.57 -9.84 12.59
N SER A 21 2.51 -9.56 11.82
CA SER A 21 2.31 -8.21 11.35
C SER A 21 2.37 -7.41 12.63
N GLN A 22 3.55 -6.87 12.95
CA GLN A 22 3.60 -5.83 13.96
C GLN A 22 2.48 -4.88 13.54
N PRO A 23 1.49 -4.60 14.40
CA PRO A 23 0.69 -3.42 14.14
C PRO A 23 1.75 -2.33 14.10
N THR A 24 2.12 -1.89 12.89
CA THR A 24 2.71 -0.57 12.70
C THR A 24 1.76 0.26 13.51
N THR A 25 2.22 0.77 14.65
CA THR A 25 1.45 1.62 15.55
C THR A 25 0.56 2.43 14.64
N SER A 26 -0.76 2.24 14.69
CA SER A 26 -1.67 2.89 13.75
C SER A 26 -1.45 4.38 14.02
N SER A 27 -0.50 4.95 13.29
CA SER A 27 0.05 6.23 13.64
C SER A 27 -1.13 7.13 13.37
N ASN A 28 -1.53 7.89 14.39
CA ASN A 28 -2.59 8.85 14.20
C ASN A 28 -2.01 9.92 13.28
N TRP A 29 -2.03 9.68 11.97
CA TRP A 29 -1.38 10.51 10.97
C TRP A 29 -1.98 11.91 10.98
N ALA A 30 -3.27 12.03 11.28
CA ALA A 30 -3.90 13.33 11.52
C ALA A 30 -3.29 14.08 12.72
N HIS A 31 -3.00 13.38 13.82
CA HIS A 31 -2.28 13.97 14.95
C HIS A 31 -0.84 14.31 14.56
N ALA A 32 -0.12 13.42 13.88
CA ALA A 32 1.25 13.64 13.44
C ALA A 32 1.39 14.86 12.51
N VAL A 33 0.45 15.06 11.58
CA VAL A 33 0.37 16.27 10.75
C VAL A 33 0.16 17.51 11.61
N LYS A 34 -0.70 17.44 12.63
CA LYS A 34 -1.01 18.57 13.51
C LYS A 34 0.16 18.94 14.44
N THR A 35 0.98 17.98 14.84
CA THR A 35 2.02 18.17 15.87
C THR A 35 3.45 18.11 15.33
N ALA A 36 3.65 17.99 14.02
CA ALA A 36 4.99 18.01 13.44
C ALA A 36 5.68 19.35 13.70
N GLN A 37 6.87 19.29 14.29
CA GLN A 37 7.66 20.48 14.63
C GLN A 37 9.13 20.35 14.23
N THR A 38 9.63 19.12 14.18
CA THR A 38 11.04 18.85 13.87
C THR A 38 11.23 18.50 12.40
N ARG A 39 12.47 18.62 11.93
CA ARG A 39 12.88 18.13 10.61
C ARG A 39 12.50 16.66 10.43
N GLU A 40 12.77 15.83 11.44
CA GLU A 40 12.48 14.40 11.44
C GLU A 40 10.98 14.11 11.39
N ASP A 41 10.13 14.92 12.06
CA ASP A 41 8.68 14.79 11.96
C ASP A 41 8.18 14.99 10.53
N HIS A 42 8.67 16.04 9.88
CA HIS A 42 8.29 16.35 8.51
C HIS A 42 8.82 15.31 7.52
N LEU A 43 10.06 14.83 7.67
CA LEU A 43 10.56 13.73 6.83
C LEU A 43 9.73 12.45 6.99
N ARG A 44 9.35 12.10 8.22
CA ARG A 44 8.48 10.94 8.48
C ARG A 44 7.09 11.09 7.86
N LEU A 45 6.55 12.32 7.81
CA LEU A 45 5.30 12.59 7.09
C LEU A 45 5.49 12.50 5.58
N ALA A 46 6.63 12.96 5.05
CA ALA A 46 6.94 12.83 3.63
C ALA A 46 7.01 11.37 3.19
N GLU A 47 7.74 10.53 3.94
CA GLU A 47 7.81 9.08 3.72
C GLU A 47 6.43 8.43 3.78
N HIS A 48 5.58 8.82 4.74
CA HIS A 48 4.23 8.30 4.83
C HIS A 48 3.41 8.59 3.57
N TYR A 49 3.41 9.84 3.12
CA TYR A 49 2.65 10.22 1.93
C TYR A 49 3.22 9.61 0.63
N ASP A 50 4.53 9.36 0.55
CA ASP A 50 5.11 8.58 -0.55
C ASP A 50 4.57 7.14 -0.57
N GLU A 51 4.50 6.47 0.58
CA GLU A 51 3.97 5.11 0.65
C GLU A 51 2.46 5.06 0.36
N VAL A 52 1.72 6.08 0.78
CA VAL A 52 0.31 6.25 0.38
C VAL A 52 0.20 6.42 -1.13
N ALA A 53 1.04 7.27 -1.75
CA ALA A 53 1.03 7.45 -3.20
C ALA A 53 1.32 6.15 -3.95
N LYS A 54 2.36 5.40 -3.55
CA LYS A 54 2.70 4.09 -4.15
C LYS A 54 1.55 3.09 -4.04
N THR A 55 0.89 3.05 -2.87
CA THR A 55 -0.25 2.16 -2.64
C THR A 55 -1.43 2.52 -3.55
N LEU A 56 -1.73 3.82 -3.69
CA LEU A 56 -2.80 4.29 -4.56
C LEU A 56 -2.52 4.02 -6.03
N GLU A 57 -1.26 4.15 -6.48
CA GLU A 57 -0.84 3.80 -7.83
C GLU A 57 -0.98 2.30 -8.12
N ALA A 58 -0.59 1.44 -7.18
CA ALA A 58 -0.77 0.00 -7.29
C ALA A 58 -2.26 -0.36 -7.42
N ASN A 59 -3.11 0.22 -6.57
CA ASN A 59 -4.56 0.02 -6.63
C ASN A 59 -5.15 0.53 -7.96
N ALA A 60 -4.66 1.66 -8.47
CA ALA A 60 -5.10 2.18 -9.78
C ALA A 60 -4.75 1.20 -10.90
N GLU A 61 -3.58 0.56 -10.86
CA GLU A 61 -3.21 -0.43 -11.87
C GLU A 61 -4.04 -1.71 -11.78
N GLU A 62 -4.42 -2.15 -10.58
CA GLU A 62 -5.35 -3.27 -10.40
C GLU A 62 -6.72 -2.97 -11.04
N GLU A 63 -7.27 -1.76 -10.81
CA GLU A 63 -8.51 -1.31 -11.45
C GLU A 63 -8.38 -1.22 -12.98
N ARG A 64 -7.23 -0.76 -13.50
CA ARG A 64 -6.95 -0.78 -14.94
C ARG A 64 -6.92 -2.20 -15.48
N GLN A 65 -6.33 -3.15 -14.76
CA GLN A 65 -6.32 -4.56 -15.16
C GLN A 65 -7.73 -5.14 -15.22
N MET A 66 -8.55 -4.90 -14.20
CA MET A 66 -9.96 -5.31 -14.21
C MET A 66 -10.71 -4.69 -15.39
N LEU A 67 -10.50 -3.41 -15.67
CA LEU A 67 -11.11 -2.73 -16.81
C LEU A 67 -10.70 -3.36 -18.15
N ARG A 68 -9.41 -3.74 -18.31
CA ARG A 68 -8.92 -4.48 -19.49
C ARG A 68 -9.63 -5.83 -19.63
N GLU A 69 -9.79 -6.57 -18.54
CA GLU A 69 -10.51 -7.85 -18.55
C GLU A 69 -12.00 -7.68 -18.89
N TYR A 70 -12.67 -6.68 -18.32
CA TYR A 70 -14.06 -6.33 -18.64
C TYR A 70 -14.26 -5.94 -20.10
N ARG A 71 -13.26 -5.30 -20.71
CA ARG A 71 -13.27 -4.97 -22.14
C ARG A 71 -13.01 -6.19 -23.02
N ALA A 72 -12.08 -7.06 -22.63
CA ALA A 72 -11.71 -8.25 -23.42
C ALA A 72 -12.74 -9.39 -23.35
N ARG A 73 -13.46 -9.53 -22.22
CA ARG A 73 -14.37 -10.65 -21.97
C ARG A 73 -15.73 -10.19 -21.43
N PRO A 74 -16.47 -9.35 -22.17
CA PRO A 74 -17.72 -8.75 -21.68
C PRO A 74 -18.81 -9.78 -21.36
N TRP A 75 -18.83 -10.93 -22.05
CA TRP A 75 -19.81 -12.00 -21.83
C TRP A 75 -19.73 -12.63 -20.44
N LYS A 76 -18.58 -12.57 -19.76
CA LYS A 76 -18.44 -13.14 -18.40
C LYS A 76 -19.35 -12.45 -17.39
N GLN A 77 -19.53 -11.13 -17.52
CA GLN A 77 -20.28 -10.33 -16.53
C GLN A 77 -21.70 -9.97 -16.98
N GLY A 78 -22.10 -10.41 -18.18
CA GLY A 78 -23.44 -10.22 -18.73
C GLY A 78 -23.91 -8.76 -18.64
N LYS A 79 -25.13 -8.56 -18.12
CA LYS A 79 -25.76 -7.22 -18.02
C LYS A 79 -25.03 -6.24 -17.09
N ARG A 80 -24.22 -6.72 -16.15
CA ARG A 80 -23.51 -5.87 -15.16
C ARG A 80 -22.29 -5.15 -15.73
N ILE A 81 -21.83 -5.55 -16.91
CA ILE A 81 -20.55 -5.12 -17.47
C ILE A 81 -20.42 -3.60 -17.64
N HIS A 82 -21.50 -2.90 -17.98
CA HIS A 82 -21.48 -1.45 -18.17
C HIS A 82 -21.25 -0.70 -16.85
N GLY A 83 -21.92 -1.13 -15.78
CA GLY A 83 -21.71 -0.59 -14.44
C GLY A 83 -20.29 -0.84 -13.94
N LEU A 84 -19.79 -2.07 -14.10
CA LEU A 84 -18.42 -2.44 -13.70
C LEU A 84 -17.35 -1.63 -14.45
N LYS A 85 -17.52 -1.43 -15.76
CA LYS A 85 -16.61 -0.59 -16.56
C LYS A 85 -16.60 0.87 -16.08
N SER A 86 -17.78 1.43 -15.82
CA SER A 86 -17.91 2.81 -15.34
C SER A 86 -17.29 2.98 -13.95
N GLN A 87 -17.58 2.05 -13.04
CA GLN A 87 -17.05 2.03 -11.69
C GLN A 87 -15.52 1.92 -11.68
N ALA A 88 -14.95 0.94 -12.39
CA ALA A 88 -13.50 0.75 -12.45
C ALA A 88 -12.80 1.97 -13.07
N ALA A 89 -13.38 2.56 -14.13
CA ALA A 89 -12.83 3.77 -14.73
C ALA A 89 -12.90 4.99 -13.80
N LYS A 90 -13.96 5.11 -12.97
CA LYS A 90 -14.03 6.17 -11.96
C LYS A 90 -12.99 5.92 -10.86
N MET A 91 -12.93 4.70 -10.32
CA MET A 91 -11.98 4.34 -9.26
C MET A 91 -10.54 4.57 -9.69
N THR A 92 -10.18 4.16 -10.92
CA THR A 92 -8.85 4.42 -11.49
C THR A 92 -8.50 5.91 -11.41
N ARG A 93 -9.39 6.80 -11.86
CA ARG A 93 -9.15 8.25 -11.84
C ARG A 93 -9.07 8.80 -10.42
N ASP A 94 -9.96 8.38 -9.53
CA ASP A 94 -9.97 8.85 -8.14
C ASP A 94 -8.66 8.46 -7.43
N LEU A 95 -8.16 7.24 -7.67
CA LEU A 95 -6.90 6.74 -7.13
C LEU A 95 -5.69 7.48 -7.71
N GLU A 96 -5.68 7.75 -9.02
CA GLU A 96 -4.61 8.54 -9.68
C GLU A 96 -4.52 9.95 -9.09
N VAL A 97 -5.66 10.63 -8.93
CA VAL A 97 -5.73 11.97 -8.32
C VAL A 97 -5.24 11.93 -6.87
N ALA A 98 -5.70 10.96 -6.08
CA ALA A 98 -5.28 10.82 -4.70
C ALA A 98 -3.77 10.51 -4.57
N ALA A 99 -3.20 9.74 -5.51
CA ALA A 99 -1.76 9.47 -5.55
C ALA A 99 -0.96 10.75 -5.85
N GLU A 100 -1.44 11.56 -6.79
CA GLU A 100 -0.84 12.87 -7.10
C GLU A 100 -0.88 13.81 -5.90
N ASP A 101 -2.03 13.94 -5.25
CA ASP A 101 -2.16 14.78 -4.06
C ASP A 101 -1.29 14.29 -2.90
N SER A 102 -1.15 12.96 -2.76
CA SER A 102 -0.22 12.37 -1.78
C SER A 102 1.24 12.73 -2.09
N ARG A 103 1.66 12.68 -3.36
CA ARG A 103 3.01 13.14 -3.75
C ARG A 103 3.25 14.61 -3.43
N LYS A 104 2.25 15.48 -3.68
CA LYS A 104 2.33 16.91 -3.34
C LYS A 104 2.48 17.11 -1.83
N MET A 105 1.75 16.33 -1.02
CA MET A 105 1.90 16.36 0.43
C MET A 105 3.27 15.87 0.90
N ALA A 106 3.82 14.85 0.24
CA ALA A 106 5.17 14.38 0.52
C ALA A 106 6.21 15.46 0.23
N GLU A 107 6.13 16.09 -0.94
CA GLU A 107 7.01 17.20 -1.34
C GLU A 107 6.90 18.39 -0.39
N PHE A 108 5.67 18.81 -0.05
CA PHE A 108 5.42 19.87 0.93
C PHE A 108 6.14 19.60 2.25
N HIS A 109 6.06 18.38 2.78
CA HIS A 109 6.75 18.04 4.01
C HIS A 109 8.29 17.96 3.86
N ARG A 110 8.83 17.58 2.69
CA ARG A 110 10.28 17.69 2.45
C ARG A 110 10.75 19.15 2.48
N GLN A 111 9.99 20.06 1.86
CA GLN A 111 10.30 21.50 1.88
C GLN A 111 10.31 22.05 3.31
N MET A 112 9.30 21.72 4.14
CA MET A 112 9.27 22.10 5.55
C MET A 112 10.48 21.55 6.33
N ALA A 113 10.92 20.33 6.02
CA ALA A 113 12.10 19.74 6.65
C ALA A 113 13.41 20.44 6.23
N GLU A 114 13.50 20.90 4.97
CA GLU A 114 14.63 21.66 4.46
C GLU A 114 14.72 23.04 5.14
N GLU A 115 13.60 23.76 5.25
CA GLU A 115 13.53 25.06 5.93
C GLU A 115 14.02 24.99 7.39
N LEU A 116 13.70 23.91 8.10
CA LEU A 116 14.16 23.68 9.48
C LEU A 116 15.64 23.30 9.58
N SER A 117 16.28 22.91 8.47
CA SER A 117 17.72 22.57 8.44
C SER A 117 18.63 23.77 8.16
N GLU A 118 18.06 24.92 7.82
CA GLU A 118 18.78 26.18 7.60
C GLU A 118 19.00 27.00 8.90
N PHE A 119 18.52 26.51 10.04
CA PHE A 119 18.65 27.12 11.37
C PHE A 119 19.51 26.28 12.32
#